data_AF-X0SKC5-F1
#
_entry.id   AF-X0SKC5-F1
#
_cell.length_a   1.000
_cell.length_b   1.000
_cell.length_c   1.000
_cell.angle_alpha   90.00
_cell.angle_beta   90.00
_cell.angle_gamma   90.00
#
_symmetry.space_group_name_H-M   'P 1'
#
loop_
_entity.id
_entity.type
_entity.pdbx_description
1 polymer ?
#
loop_
_entity_poly.entity_id
_entity_poly.type
_entity_poly.pdbx_seq_one_letter_code
_entity_poly.pdbx_strand_id
1 'polypeptide(L)'
;MEKNKLHAFRNFIIPRRFNYEVEDIEKSLKDLSDVLFAKIVLSEDRDIKEIHIITKDSSNPKGITRDIESFLLAKYNIQVDYRKISIAQVKDKEIRDEKIKEEESESSLRLKFSDIKVGTIGNQFEVCVKLESNGKIYEGKVSGKNWGENQEYLVAKA
;
A
#
# COMPACT_ATOMS: atom_id res chain seq x y z
N MET A 1 0.27 42.26 23.94
CA MET A 1 1.28 41.18 23.86
C MET A 1 0.55 39.86 24.02
N GLU A 2 0.91 38.89 23.18
CA GLU A 2 0.16 37.69 22.83
C GLU A 2 -0.40 36.85 24.00
N LYS A 3 -1.57 36.23 23.75
CA LYS A 3 -1.67 34.76 23.62
C LYS A 3 -2.99 34.36 22.95
N ASN A 4 -2.90 34.13 21.64
CA ASN A 4 -3.76 33.22 20.90
C ASN A 4 -3.65 31.81 21.51
N LYS A 5 -4.76 31.05 21.60
CA LYS A 5 -4.89 29.76 20.89
C LYS A 5 -6.22 29.04 21.21
N LEU A 6 -6.89 28.67 20.11
CA LEU A 6 -7.71 27.46 19.91
C LEU A 6 -9.13 27.42 20.51
N HIS A 7 -10.06 28.13 19.87
CA HIS A 7 -11.47 27.75 19.85
C HIS A 7 -12.08 27.86 18.44
N ALA A 8 -11.49 27.13 17.48
CA ALA A 8 -12.03 27.08 16.11
C ALA A 8 -12.00 25.66 15.51
N PHE A 9 -12.24 24.62 16.32
CA PHE A 9 -12.37 23.23 15.86
C PHE A 9 -13.76 22.66 16.18
N ARG A 10 -14.81 23.45 16.03
CA ARG A 10 -16.18 22.95 16.12
C ARG A 10 -16.99 23.48 14.95
N ASN A 11 -17.45 22.55 14.14
CA ASN A 11 -18.46 22.69 13.10
C ASN A 11 -17.98 23.32 11.78
N PHE A 12 -17.14 22.60 11.04
CA PHE A 12 -17.29 22.61 9.58
C PHE A 12 -18.49 21.72 9.24
N ILE A 13 -19.70 22.28 9.37
CA ILE A 13 -20.85 21.80 8.61
C ILE A 13 -20.53 22.16 7.15
N ILE A 14 -19.86 21.24 6.46
CA ILE A 14 -19.63 21.37 5.02
C ILE A 14 -21.01 21.26 4.36
N PRO A 15 -21.39 22.22 3.49
CA PRO A 15 -22.73 22.24 2.92
C PRO A 15 -23.02 20.96 2.12
N ARG A 16 -24.22 20.40 2.30
CA ARG A 16 -24.84 19.32 1.50
C ARG A 16 -25.06 19.72 0.03
N ARG A 17 -24.02 20.12 -0.69
CA ARG A 17 -24.06 20.26 -2.14
C ARG A 17 -23.10 19.25 -2.75
N PHE A 18 -23.63 18.04 -2.95
CA PHE A 18 -23.09 17.08 -3.90
C PHE A 18 -22.92 17.78 -5.24
N ASN A 19 -21.68 18.10 -5.61
CA ASN A 19 -21.35 18.64 -6.94
C ASN A 19 -20.67 17.58 -7.82
N TYR A 20 -20.69 16.33 -7.37
CA TYR A 20 -20.13 15.16 -8.04
C TYR A 20 -21.26 14.16 -8.27
N GLU A 21 -21.33 13.63 -9.48
CA GLU A 21 -22.21 12.49 -9.78
C GLU A 21 -21.70 11.25 -9.03
N VAL A 22 -22.62 10.43 -8.51
CA VAL A 22 -22.27 9.24 -7.72
C VAL A 22 -21.41 8.29 -8.54
N GLU A 23 -21.68 8.17 -9.85
CA GLU A 23 -20.88 7.34 -10.75
C GLU A 23 -19.42 7.79 -10.83
N ASP A 24 -19.12 9.08 -10.68
CA ASP A 24 -17.75 9.59 -10.74
C ASP A 24 -16.96 9.29 -9.47
N ILE A 25 -17.65 9.28 -8.32
CA ILE A 25 -17.07 8.84 -7.04
C ILE A 25 -16.82 7.33 -7.10
N GLU A 26 -17.80 6.54 -7.57
CA GLU A 26 -17.66 5.08 -7.74
C GLU A 26 -16.49 4.72 -8.66
N LYS A 27 -16.32 5.44 -9.78
CA LYS A 27 -15.16 5.26 -10.68
C LYS A 27 -13.85 5.59 -9.98
N SER A 28 -13.80 6.72 -9.28
CA SER A 28 -12.58 7.16 -8.61
C SER A 28 -12.17 6.26 -7.45
N LEU A 29 -13.12 5.60 -6.78
CA LEU A 29 -12.81 4.60 -5.76
C LEU A 29 -12.08 3.37 -6.32
N LYS A 30 -12.25 3.07 -7.61
CA LYS A 30 -11.49 2.01 -8.29
C LYS A 30 -10.02 2.36 -8.54
N ASP A 31 -9.64 3.63 -8.38
CA ASP A 31 -8.22 4.04 -8.47
C ASP A 31 -7.41 3.56 -7.26
N LEU A 32 -8.07 3.11 -6.18
CA LEU A 32 -7.41 2.51 -5.03
C LEU A 32 -6.92 1.09 -5.38
N SER A 33 -5.67 0.77 -5.03
CA SER A 33 -4.94 -0.45 -5.43
C SER A 33 -5.68 -1.77 -5.20
N ASP A 34 -6.53 -1.82 -4.18
CA ASP A 34 -7.19 -3.03 -3.70
C ASP A 34 -8.69 -3.09 -4.01
N VAL A 35 -9.24 -2.08 -4.69
CA VAL A 35 -10.68 -1.98 -4.98
C VAL A 35 -10.96 -2.41 -6.42
N LEU A 36 -11.76 -3.45 -6.58
CA LEU A 36 -12.17 -3.99 -7.90
C LEU A 36 -13.48 -3.35 -8.36
N PHE A 37 -14.45 -3.27 -7.44
CA PHE A 37 -15.75 -2.65 -7.69
C PHE A 37 -16.18 -1.85 -6.47
N ALA A 38 -16.83 -0.72 -6.73
CA ALA A 38 -17.43 0.13 -5.72
C ALA A 38 -18.86 0.47 -6.15
N LYS A 39 -19.79 0.39 -5.21
CA LYS A 39 -21.17 0.84 -5.37
C LYS A 39 -21.59 1.66 -4.16
N ILE A 40 -22.14 2.83 -4.39
CA ILE A 40 -22.66 3.71 -3.35
C ILE A 40 -24.19 3.70 -3.43
N VAL A 41 -24.83 3.45 -2.29
CA VAL A 41 -26.29 3.51 -2.13
C VAL A 41 -26.63 4.78 -1.38
N LEU A 42 -27.43 5.64 -2.01
CA LEU A 42 -27.93 6.86 -1.38
C LEU A 42 -29.29 6.62 -0.71
N SER A 43 -29.57 7.39 0.33
CA SER A 43 -30.91 7.56 0.90
C SER A 43 -31.76 8.53 0.07
N GLU A 44 -33.06 8.60 0.36
CA GLU A 44 -34.00 9.55 -0.27
C GLU A 44 -33.54 11.01 -0.10
N ASP A 45 -32.88 11.32 1.02
CA ASP A 45 -32.28 12.63 1.32
C ASP A 45 -30.94 12.90 0.61
N ARG A 46 -30.53 12.03 -0.33
CA ARG A 46 -29.23 12.03 -1.02
C ARG A 46 -28.00 11.89 -0.10
N ASP A 47 -28.18 11.49 1.15
CA ASP A 47 -27.07 11.12 2.02
C ASP A 47 -26.57 9.70 1.70
N ILE A 48 -25.28 9.42 1.93
CA ILE A 48 -24.72 8.07 1.76
C ILE A 48 -25.32 7.15 2.83
N LYS A 49 -26.05 6.13 2.38
CA LYS A 49 -26.62 5.07 3.21
C LYS A 49 -25.58 3.98 3.47
N GLU A 50 -25.09 3.39 2.37
CA GLU A 50 -24.15 2.26 2.38
C GLU A 50 -23.17 2.39 1.20
N ILE A 51 -21.97 1.83 1.40
CA ILE A 51 -20.93 1.69 0.38
C ILE A 51 -20.54 0.21 0.33
N HIS A 52 -20.72 -0.40 -0.83
CA HIS A 52 -20.29 -1.78 -1.08
C HIS A 52 -19.01 -1.77 -1.89
N ILE A 53 -18.01 -2.48 -1.40
CA ILE A 53 -16.69 -2.57 -2.02
C ILE A 53 -16.37 -4.05 -2.22
N ILE A 54 -15.92 -4.39 -3.43
CA ILE A 54 -15.35 -5.71 -3.73
C ILE A 54 -13.85 -5.54 -3.87
N THR A 55 -13.11 -6.40 -3.18
CA THR A 55 -11.64 -6.34 -3.05
C THR A 55 -11.03 -7.71 -3.29
N LYS A 56 -9.72 -7.76 -3.53
CA LYS A 56 -8.99 -9.02 -3.61
C LYS A 56 -8.88 -9.67 -2.23
N ASP A 57 -8.71 -10.98 -2.20
CA ASP A 57 -8.50 -11.74 -0.96
C ASP A 57 -7.16 -11.45 -0.27
N SER A 58 -6.18 -10.93 -1.00
CA SER A 58 -4.89 -10.49 -0.47
C SER A 58 -4.95 -9.16 0.30
N SER A 59 -6.05 -8.42 0.20
CA SER A 59 -6.14 -7.07 0.73
C SER A 59 -6.51 -7.04 2.22
N ASN A 60 -6.06 -6.02 2.96
CA ASN A 60 -6.37 -5.85 4.38
C ASN A 60 -7.65 -5.02 4.57
N PRO A 61 -8.78 -5.60 5.05
CA PRO A 61 -10.06 -4.88 5.12
C PRO A 61 -10.00 -3.60 5.94
N LYS A 62 -9.29 -3.59 7.07
CA LYS A 62 -9.15 -2.40 7.92
C LYS A 62 -8.34 -1.28 7.24
N GLY A 63 -7.34 -1.66 6.46
CA GLY A 63 -6.54 -0.73 5.67
C GLY A 63 -7.42 -0.05 4.62
N ILE A 64 -8.13 -0.85 3.83
CA ILE A 64 -9.04 -0.38 2.78
C ILE A 64 -10.11 0.54 3.35
N THR A 65 -10.76 0.17 4.45
CA THR A 65 -11.77 1.03 5.08
C THR A 65 -11.20 2.42 5.36
N ARG A 66 -10.00 2.48 5.95
CA ARG A 66 -9.35 3.75 6.28
C ARG A 66 -8.92 4.53 5.03
N ASP A 67 -8.47 3.83 4.00
CA ASP A 67 -8.06 4.44 2.74
C ASP A 67 -9.27 5.03 2.02
N ILE A 68 -10.42 4.35 2.03
CA ILE A 68 -11.70 4.86 1.50
C ILE A 68 -12.16 6.09 2.28
N GLU A 69 -12.17 6.04 3.62
CA GLU A 69 -12.52 7.20 4.46
C GLU A 69 -11.61 8.39 4.14
N SER A 70 -10.30 8.15 4.06
CA SER A 70 -9.30 9.18 3.76
C SER A 70 -9.47 9.73 2.35
N PHE A 71 -9.75 8.87 1.36
CA PHE A 71 -9.93 9.24 -0.03
C PHE A 71 -11.18 10.09 -0.24
N LEU A 72 -12.32 9.66 0.31
CA LEU A 72 -13.59 10.39 0.23
C LEU A 72 -13.50 11.75 0.91
N LEU A 73 -12.83 11.80 2.07
CA LEU A 73 -12.61 13.06 2.77
C LEU A 73 -11.66 13.99 2.00
N ALA A 74 -10.54 13.48 1.50
CA ALA A 74 -9.53 14.32 0.85
C ALA A 74 -9.96 14.83 -0.54
N LYS A 75 -10.56 13.95 -1.36
CA LYS A 75 -10.92 14.28 -2.75
C LYS A 75 -12.28 14.94 -2.88
N TYR A 76 -13.25 14.50 -2.08
CA TYR A 76 -14.65 14.93 -2.20
C TYR A 76 -15.17 15.70 -0.98
N ASN A 77 -14.37 15.81 0.08
CA ASN A 77 -14.78 16.41 1.35
C ASN A 77 -16.02 15.73 1.95
N ILE A 78 -16.14 14.42 1.72
CA ILE A 78 -17.25 13.59 2.22
C ILE A 78 -16.75 12.79 3.42
N GLN A 79 -17.37 13.01 4.57
CA GLN A 79 -17.13 12.20 5.76
C GLN A 79 -18.06 10.99 5.79
N VAL A 80 -17.49 9.80 5.85
CA VAL A 80 -18.21 8.52 5.94
C VAL A 80 -17.78 7.79 7.20
N ASP A 81 -18.71 7.10 7.85
CA ASP A 81 -18.43 6.21 8.97
C ASP A 81 -18.15 4.80 8.44
N TYR A 82 -17.07 4.17 8.90
CA TYR A 82 -16.72 2.77 8.61
C TYR A 82 -17.89 1.78 8.70
N ARG A 83 -18.89 2.01 9.55
CA ARG A 83 -20.09 1.16 9.69
C ARG A 83 -20.95 1.10 8.43
N LYS A 84 -20.84 2.12 7.56
CA LYS A 84 -21.54 2.16 6.26
C LYS A 84 -20.76 1.46 5.16
N ILE A 85 -19.52 1.03 5.43
CA ILE A 85 -18.63 0.43 4.43
C ILE A 85 -18.68 -1.09 4.59
N SER A 86 -19.25 -1.77 3.61
CA SER A 86 -19.28 -3.22 3.50
C SER A 86 -18.23 -3.68 2.50
N ILE A 87 -17.30 -4.52 2.94
CA ILE A 87 -16.24 -5.08 2.10
C ILE A 87 -16.49 -6.56 1.87
N ALA A 88 -16.57 -6.96 0.61
CA ALA A 88 -16.53 -8.34 0.18
C ALA A 88 -15.15 -8.64 -0.44
N GLN A 89 -14.57 -9.78 -0.07
CA GLN A 89 -13.30 -10.24 -0.62
C GLN A 89 -13.57 -11.41 -1.56
N VAL A 90 -13.00 -11.34 -2.76
CA VAL A 90 -13.13 -12.39 -3.78
C VAL A 90 -11.76 -12.97 -4.10
N LYS A 91 -11.72 -14.28 -4.30
CA LYS A 91 -10.48 -14.98 -4.67
C LYS A 91 -10.17 -14.68 -6.13
N ASP A 92 -8.89 -14.44 -6.43
CA ASP A 92 -8.37 -14.07 -7.76
C ASP A 92 -8.84 -14.96 -8.93
N LYS A 93 -9.39 -16.15 -8.67
CA LYS A 93 -9.91 -17.06 -9.70
C LYS A 93 -11.25 -16.64 -10.30
N GLU A 94 -12.05 -15.80 -9.62
CA GLU A 94 -13.44 -15.51 -10.03
C GLU A 94 -13.61 -14.24 -10.88
N ILE A 95 -12.56 -13.43 -11.05
CA ILE A 95 -12.62 -12.17 -11.84
C ILE A 95 -11.86 -12.27 -13.18
N ARG A 96 -11.12 -13.35 -13.40
CA ARG A 96 -10.21 -13.53 -14.54
C ARG A 96 -10.87 -13.86 -15.88
N ASP A 97 -12.20 -13.79 -15.99
CA ASP A 97 -12.87 -14.14 -17.24
C ASP A 97 -12.89 -13.03 -18.29
N GLU A 98 -12.44 -11.80 -18.04
CA GLU A 98 -12.51 -10.79 -19.12
C GLU A 98 -11.26 -10.01 -19.49
N LYS A 99 -10.29 -9.67 -18.63
CA LYS A 99 -9.18 -8.83 -19.09
C LYS A 99 -7.84 -9.17 -18.43
N ILE A 100 -6.94 -9.61 -19.29
CA ILE A 100 -5.47 -9.55 -19.15
C ILE A 100 -4.86 -10.72 -18.36
N LYS A 101 -4.51 -11.76 -19.13
CA LYS A 101 -3.29 -12.55 -18.92
C LYS A 101 -2.10 -11.57 -18.99
N GLU A 102 -1.08 -11.78 -18.17
CA GLU A 102 0.10 -10.91 -17.95
C GLU A 102 -0.24 -9.79 -16.94
N GLU A 103 0.01 -9.91 -15.64
CA GLU A 103 1.33 -10.06 -15.03
C GLU A 103 1.17 -10.80 -13.70
N GLU A 104 1.81 -11.96 -13.62
CA GLU A 104 1.92 -12.73 -12.40
C GLU A 104 2.80 -11.95 -11.40
N SER A 105 2.26 -11.72 -10.21
CA SER A 105 3.06 -11.53 -8.99
C SER A 105 3.90 -10.26 -8.89
N GLU A 106 3.27 -9.10 -8.82
CA GLU A 106 3.79 -7.94 -8.05
C GLU A 106 3.65 -8.21 -6.52
N SER A 107 3.86 -9.45 -6.08
CA SER A 107 4.12 -9.75 -4.67
C SER A 107 5.52 -9.24 -4.36
N SER A 108 5.66 -7.93 -4.20
CA SER A 108 6.85 -7.20 -3.74
C SER A 108 8.19 -7.82 -4.16
N LEU A 109 8.92 -7.18 -5.09
CA LEU A 109 10.34 -7.44 -5.39
C LEU A 109 11.30 -7.27 -4.17
N ARG A 110 10.78 -7.37 -2.94
CA ARG A 110 11.49 -7.26 -1.68
C ARG A 110 12.41 -8.46 -1.51
N LEU A 111 13.67 -8.25 -1.88
CA LEU A 111 14.75 -9.17 -1.59
C LEU A 111 14.84 -9.41 -0.08
N LYS A 112 14.87 -10.68 0.31
CA LYS A 112 15.10 -11.09 1.70
C LYS A 112 16.59 -11.32 1.89
N PHE A 113 17.16 -10.67 2.89
CA PHE A 113 18.53 -10.99 3.32
C PHE A 113 18.56 -12.44 3.84
N SER A 114 19.42 -13.27 3.25
CA SER A 114 19.53 -14.69 3.57
C SER A 114 20.76 -14.95 4.45
N ASP A 115 21.93 -14.49 4.03
CA ASP A 115 23.20 -14.76 4.73
C ASP A 115 24.29 -13.75 4.35
N ILE A 116 25.26 -13.54 5.24
CA ILE A 116 26.53 -12.86 4.96
C ILE A 116 27.70 -13.72 5.44
N LYS A 117 28.63 -14.00 4.54
CA LYS A 117 29.86 -14.74 4.85
C LYS A 117 31.04 -13.81 4.70
N VAL A 118 31.79 -13.69 5.77
CA VAL A 118 33.04 -12.93 5.82
C VAL A 118 34.18 -13.91 6.06
N GLY A 119 35.18 -13.87 5.20
CA GLY A 119 36.33 -14.78 5.25
C GLY A 119 37.63 -14.04 4.98
N THR A 120 38.73 -14.58 5.50
CA THR A 120 40.08 -14.13 5.14
C THR A 120 40.83 -15.31 4.54
N ILE A 121 41.32 -15.15 3.32
CA ILE A 121 42.17 -16.12 2.63
C ILE A 121 43.55 -15.47 2.48
N GLY A 122 44.49 -15.85 3.35
CA GLY A 122 45.82 -15.23 3.40
C GLY A 122 45.73 -13.73 3.73
N ASN A 123 46.16 -12.88 2.78
CA ASN A 123 46.10 -11.41 2.92
C ASN A 123 44.90 -10.78 2.19
N GLN A 124 43.91 -11.59 1.80
CA GLN A 124 42.71 -11.15 1.10
C GLN A 124 41.48 -11.33 2.00
N PHE A 125 40.68 -10.29 2.10
CA PHE A 125 39.41 -10.27 2.81
C PHE A 125 38.29 -10.42 1.77
N GLU A 126 37.40 -11.38 1.98
CA GLU A 126 36.27 -11.67 1.09
C GLU A 126 34.95 -11.55 1.85
N VAL A 127 33.98 -10.88 1.22
CA VAL A 127 32.62 -10.77 1.71
C VAL A 127 31.68 -11.30 0.66
N CYS A 128 30.77 -12.17 1.07
CA CYS A 128 29.75 -12.76 0.23
C CYS A 128 28.36 -12.54 0.85
N VAL A 129 27.46 -11.89 0.12
CA VAL A 129 26.08 -11.62 0.54
C VAL A 129 25.13 -12.49 -0.28
N LYS A 130 24.17 -13.13 0.39
CA LYS A 130 23.11 -13.92 -0.25
C LYS A 130 21.75 -13.28 -0.03
N LEU A 131 21.05 -13.04 -1.14
CA LEU A 131 19.70 -12.48 -1.16
C LEU A 131 18.73 -13.49 -1.77
N GLU A 132 17.51 -13.55 -1.26
CA GLU A 132 16.47 -14.46 -1.72
C GLU A 132 15.30 -13.68 -2.33
N SER A 133 14.82 -14.11 -3.50
CA SER A 133 13.61 -13.59 -4.15
C SER A 133 12.83 -14.74 -4.79
N ASN A 134 11.57 -14.90 -4.40
CA ASN A 134 10.66 -15.91 -4.97
C ASN A 134 11.29 -17.32 -5.06
N GLY A 135 12.01 -17.72 -4.01
CA GLY A 135 12.71 -19.02 -3.93
C GLY A 135 14.01 -19.12 -4.73
N LYS A 136 14.44 -18.07 -5.42
CA LYS A 136 15.75 -17.97 -6.08
C LYS A 136 16.75 -17.26 -5.17
N ILE A 137 17.98 -17.77 -5.10
CA ILE A 137 19.07 -17.19 -4.33
C ILE A 137 20.05 -16.49 -5.28
N TYR A 138 20.38 -15.24 -4.93
CA TYR A 138 21.35 -14.39 -5.61
C TYR A 138 22.56 -14.20 -4.69
N GLU A 139 23.75 -14.19 -5.27
CA GLU A 139 25.01 -14.12 -4.52
C GLU A 139 25.86 -12.94 -5.03
N GLY A 140 26.18 -12.00 -4.14
CA GLY A 140 27.12 -10.89 -4.38
C GLY A 140 28.45 -11.16 -3.68
N LYS A 141 29.57 -11.00 -4.38
CA LYS A 141 30.92 -11.23 -3.82
C LYS A 141 31.82 -10.03 -4.06
N VAL A 142 32.52 -9.61 -3.02
CA VAL A 142 33.58 -8.59 -3.10
C VAL A 142 34.80 -9.07 -2.34
N SER A 143 35.99 -8.77 -2.87
CA SER A 143 37.25 -9.09 -2.21
C SER A 143 38.26 -7.96 -2.32
N GLY A 144 39.17 -7.88 -1.34
CA GLY A 144 40.20 -6.84 -1.29
C GLY A 144 41.31 -7.15 -0.30
N LYS A 145 42.32 -6.27 -0.22
CA LYS A 145 43.43 -6.44 0.73
C LYS A 145 42.93 -6.37 2.17
N ASN A 146 43.42 -7.28 3.01
CA ASN A 146 43.05 -7.39 4.41
C ASN A 146 43.81 -6.39 5.29
N TRP A 147 43.46 -5.10 5.20
CA TRP A 147 43.92 -4.05 6.11
C TRP A 147 42.72 -3.57 6.95
N GLY A 148 42.92 -3.30 8.24
CA GLY A 148 41.82 -3.11 9.22
C GLY A 148 40.72 -2.13 8.79
N GLU A 149 41.08 -0.95 8.27
CA GLU A 149 40.12 0.06 7.80
C GLU A 149 39.36 -0.34 6.52
N ASN A 150 39.94 -1.26 5.72
CA ASN A 150 39.34 -1.69 4.46
C ASN A 150 38.28 -2.80 4.66
N GLN A 151 38.24 -3.45 5.82
CA GLN A 151 37.27 -4.52 6.10
C GLN A 151 35.84 -3.98 6.14
N GLU A 152 35.61 -2.86 6.83
CA GLU A 152 34.29 -2.21 6.91
C GLU A 152 33.81 -1.72 5.55
N TYR A 153 34.72 -1.14 4.75
CA TYR A 153 34.42 -0.74 3.38
C TYR A 153 34.04 -1.94 2.50
N LEU A 154 34.76 -3.06 2.60
CA LEU A 154 34.45 -4.26 1.83
C LEU A 154 33.11 -4.88 2.24
N VAL A 155 32.73 -4.80 3.52
CA VAL A 155 31.39 -5.24 3.97
C VAL A 155 30.29 -4.33 3.42
N ALA A 156 30.49 -3.01 3.45
CA ALA A 156 29.50 -2.05 2.96
C ALA A 156 29.35 -2.05 1.42
N LYS A 157 30.40 -2.48 0.70
CA LYS A 157 30.41 -2.56 -0.76
C LYS A 157 29.76 -3.83 -1.32
N ALA A 158 29.68 -4.89 -0.51
CA ALA A 158 29.12 -6.20 -0.88
C ALA A 158 27.60 -6.15 -1.06
#